data_AF-A0A5K1G7U4-F1
#
_entry.id   AF-A0A5K1G7U4-F1
#
_cell.length_a   1.000
_cell.length_b   1.000
_cell.length_c   1.000
_cell.angle_alpha   90.00
_cell.angle_beta   90.00
_cell.angle_gamma   90.00
#
_symmetry.space_group_name_H-M   'P 1'
#
loop_
_entity.id
_entity.type
_entity.pdbx_description
1 polymer ?
#
loop_
_entity_poly.entity_id
_entity_poly.type
_entity_poly.pdbx_seq_one_letter_code
_entity_poly.pdbx_strand_id
1 'polypeptide(L)' 'VFIYYKAFPMPVLSYKFDSNDPLTGQEIYDAPQFISCVCWRGQSSILVAANSTGNIKILEMV' A
#
# COMPACT_ATOMS: atom_id res chain seq x y z
N VAL A 1 1.24 1.13 4.31
CA VAL A 1 2.49 0.72 3.65
C VAL A 1 3.56 1.76 3.95
N PHE A 2 4.71 1.35 4.46
CA PHE A 2 5.85 2.23 4.71
C PHE A 2 7.03 1.78 3.87
N ILE A 3 7.77 2.73 3.32
CA ILE A 3 8.95 2.46 2.49
C ILE A 3 10.15 3.08 3.18
N TYR A 4 11.19 2.26 3.30
CA TYR A 4 12.45 2.64 3.91
C TYR A 4 13.54 2.65 2.85
N TYR A 5 14.37 3.68 2.91
CA TYR A 5 15.60 3.73 2.13
C TYR A 5 16.79 3.67 3.10
N LYS A 6 17.80 2.88 2.75
CA LYS A 6 18.93 2.55 3.65
C LYS A 6 19.67 3.78 4.20
N ALA A 7 19.66 4.91 3.49
CA ALA A 7 20.34 6.12 3.92
C ALA A 7 19.60 6.91 5.01
N PHE A 8 18.32 6.62 5.28
CA PHE A 8 17.52 7.35 6.26
C PHE A 8 17.08 6.44 7.42
N PRO A 9 17.09 6.94 8.67
CA PRO A 9 16.63 6.18 9.84
C PRO A 9 15.10 6.14 9.97
N MET A 10 14.39 6.86 9.11
CA MET A 10 12.93 7.02 9.11
C MET A 10 12.35 6.64 7.75
N PRO A 11 11.06 6.26 7.66
CA PRO A 11 10.43 5.94 6.38
C PRO A 11 10.45 7.16 5.47
N VAL A 12 10.78 6.95 4.20
CA VAL A 12 10.83 8.01 3.18
C VAL A 12 9.46 8.27 2.57
N LEU A 13 8.59 7.27 2.56
CA LEU A 13 7.22 7.36 2.08
C LEU A 13 6.30 6.54 2.96
N SER A 14 5.06 7.01 3.11
CA SER A 14 3.99 6.30 3.79
C SER A 14 2.70 6.41 2.99
N TYR A 15 2.00 5.29 2.84
CA TYR A 15 0.70 5.23 2.19
C TYR A 15 -0.30 4.53 3.11
N LYS A 16 -1.42 5.19 3.41
CA LYS A 16 -2.53 4.59 4.17
C LYS A 16 -3.29 3.64 3.22
N PHE A 17 -3.23 2.35 3.52
CA PHE A 17 -3.81 1.32 2.66
C PHE A 17 -5.26 1.08 3.09
N ASP A 18 -6.17 1.90 2.56
CA ASP A 18 -7.59 1.81 2.88
C ASP A 18 -8.35 1.05 1.80
N SER A 19 -9.33 0.25 2.25
CA SER A 19 -10.35 -0.34 1.40
C SER A 19 -11.53 0.62 1.29
N ASN A 20 -11.82 1.09 0.08
CA ASN A 20 -12.98 1.94 -0.17
C ASN A 20 -14.02 1.13 -0.92
N ASP A 21 -15.29 1.34 -0.57
CA ASP A 21 -16.41 0.79 -1.31
C ASP A 21 -16.39 1.37 -2.74
N PRO A 22 -16.37 0.52 -3.78
CA PRO A 22 -16.20 0.99 -5.15
C PRO A 22 -17.42 1.74 -5.70
N LEU A 23 -18.59 1.67 -5.06
CA LEU A 23 -19.81 2.37 -5.48
C LEU A 23 -19.94 3.75 -4.82
N THR A 24 -19.56 3.84 -3.55
CA THR A 24 -19.78 5.02 -2.70
C THR A 24 -18.49 5.77 -2.39
N GLY A 25 -17.32 5.15 -2.58
CA GLY A 25 -16.01 5.69 -2.23
C GLY A 25 -15.74 5.77 -0.73
N GLN A 26 -16.68 5.32 0.12
CA GLN A 26 -16.52 5.37 1.58
C GLN A 26 -15.54 4.30 2.06
N GLU A 27 -14.76 4.64 3.09
CA GLU A 27 -13.87 3.65 3.73
C GLU A 27 -14.71 2.52 4.34
N ILE A 28 -14.40 1.29 3.95
CA ILE A 28 -14.96 0.09 4.56
C ILE A 28 -14.17 -0.16 5.85
N TYR A 29 -14.79 0.16 6.98
CA TYR A 29 -14.27 -0.16 8.32
C TYR A 29 -14.57 -1.63 8.65
N ASP A 30 -13.94 -2.54 7.91
CA ASP A 30 -13.95 -3.95 8.28
C ASP A 30 -12.85 -4.28 9.31
N ALA A 31 -12.91 -5.52 9.82
CA ALA A 31 -11.96 -6.16 10.72
C ALA A 31 -10.49 -5.75 10.48
N PRO A 32 -9.63 -5.76 11.52
CA PRO A 32 -8.24 -5.30 11.43
C PRO A 32 -7.51 -5.92 10.22
N GLN A 33 -7.18 -5.07 9.26
CA GLN A 33 -6.53 -5.47 8.01
C GLN A 33 -5.01 -5.38 8.16
N PHE A 34 -4.30 -6.27 7.46
CA PHE A 34 -2.84 -6.21 7.37
C PHE A 34 -2.37 -6.37 5.94
N ILE A 35 -1.17 -5.87 5.64
CA ILE A 35 -0.54 -6.05 4.33
C ILE A 35 -0.01 -7.48 4.25
N SER A 36 -0.51 -8.24 3.28
CA SER A 36 -0.17 -9.65 3.08
C SER A 36 1.03 -9.83 2.15
N CYS A 37 1.19 -8.97 1.14
CA CYS A 37 2.35 -8.98 0.26
C CYS A 37 2.66 -7.61 -0.36
N VAL A 38 3.92 -7.45 -0.76
CA VAL A 38 4.42 -6.30 -1.52
C VAL A 38 5.39 -6.78 -2.60
N CYS A 39 5.37 -6.13 -3.77
CA CYS A 39 6.28 -6.44 -4.87
C CYS A 39 6.70 -5.17 -5.59
N TRP A 40 8.01 -4.97 -5.75
CA TRP A 40 8.55 -3.87 -6.54
C TRP A 40 8.70 -4.29 -7.99
N ARG A 41 8.27 -3.44 -8.93
CA ARG A 41 8.58 -3.64 -10.34
C ARG A 41 10.02 -3.18 -10.61
N GLY A 42 10.89 -4.10 -11.02
CA GLY A 42 12.28 -3.77 -11.33
C GLY A 42 12.43 -2.60 -12.31
N GLN A 43 13.43 -1.75 -12.08
CA GLN A 43 13.75 -0.57 -12.91
C GLN A 43 12.56 0.42 -13.08
N SER A 44 11.65 0.49 -12.10
CA SER A 44 10.46 1.34 -12.12
C SER A 44 10.19 1.93 -10.73
N SER A 45 9.43 3.03 -10.65
CA SER A 45 8.88 3.61 -9.42
C SER A 45 7.59 2.92 -8.95
N ILE A 46 7.20 1.79 -9.56
CA ILE A 46 5.94 1.12 -9.27
C ILE A 46 6.11 0.02 -8.20
N LEU A 47 5.27 0.08 -7.18
CA LEU A 47 5.08 -0.95 -6.16
C LEU A 47 3.64 -1.49 -6.23
N VAL A 48 3.50 -2.79 -6.14
CA VAL A 48 2.20 -3.45 -5.92
C VAL A 48 2.13 -3.86 -4.46
N ALA A 49 1.00 -3.59 -3.80
CA ALA A 49 0.72 -4.03 -2.44
C ALA A 49 -0.66 -4.68 -2.37
N ALA A 50 -0.78 -5.75 -1.59
CA ALA A 50 -2.05 -6.40 -1.30
C ALA A 50 -2.26 -6.56 0.21
N ASN A 51 -3.52 -6.54 0.64
CA ASN A 51 -3.91 -6.76 2.03
C ASN A 51 -4.57 -8.13 2.26
N SER A 52 -4.94 -8.41 3.51
CA SER A 52 -5.59 -9.64 3.96
C SER A 52 -7.00 -9.87 3.41
N THR A 53 -7.65 -8.83 2.87
CA THR A 53 -9.00 -8.92 2.28
C THR A 53 -8.97 -9.04 0.75
N GLY A 54 -7.79 -9.16 0.15
CA GLY A 54 -7.63 -9.33 -1.29
C GLY A 54 -7.65 -8.02 -2.09
N ASN A 55 -7.63 -6.86 -1.44
CA ASN A 55 -7.49 -5.59 -2.13
C ASN A 55 -6.06 -5.43 -2.65
N ILE A 56 -5.92 -5.01 -3.90
CA ILE A 56 -4.63 -4.79 -4.56
C ILE A 56 -4.54 -3.31 -4.97
N LYS A 57 -3.41 -2.67 -4.65
CA LYS A 57 -3.12 -1.31 -5.09
C LYS A 57 -1.78 -1.24 -5.82
N ILE A 58 -1.78 -0.49 -6.91
CA ILE A 58 -0.59 -0.10 -7.67
C ILE A 58 -0.22 1.31 -7.19
N LEU A 59 0.98 1.46 -6.67
CA LEU A 59 1.49 2.70 -6.10
C LEU A 59 2.68 3.16 -6.93
N GLU A 60 2.67 4.43 -7.34
CA GLU A 60 3.81 5.10 -7.96
C GLU A 60 4.55 5.93 -6.91
N MET A 61 5.86 5.72 -6.80
CA MET A 61 6.72 6.50 -5.92
C MET A 61 7.12 7.80 -6.60
N VAL A 62 6.64 8.91 -6.05
CA VAL A 62 6.95 10.29 -6.47
C VAL A 62 7.65 11.04 -5.35
#